data_AF-A0A2R5L1G2-F1
#
_entry.id   AF-A0A2R5L1G2-F1
#
_cell.length_a   1.000
_cell.length_b   1.000
_cell.length_c   1.000
_cell.angle_alpha   90.00
_cell.angle_beta   90.00
_cell.angle_gamma   90.00
#
_symmetry.space_group_name_H-M   'P 1'
#
loop_
_entity.id
_entity.type
_entity.pdbx_description
1 polymer ?
#
loop_
_entity_poly.entity_id
_entity_poly.type
_entity_poly.pdbx_seq_one_letter_code
_entity_poly.pdbx_strand_id
1 'polypeptide(L)'
;RETHGDDNTLDIKLHDFGCRGCTSAESAAIGGAAHLVNFQSTDTMPALLLLRRYYHSSMAGYSIPATEHSTITAWGRDGELQAYSNMMRQFPDGVIACVSDSYNIWESIEKLWGKELKDEVLARGKNGGVLVVRPDSGDPPTVVLKCLELLESSFGTTSNNKGYKMLPPYLRLMQGDGISYRTLRSILDVLKSNKWSAENVFFGSGGALLQQVDRDTQKCAYKCSSVTVNGEERDVYKEPITDAGKNSKRGRLQLRMIDGEYTTL
;
A
#
# COMPACT_ATOMS: atom_id res chain seq x y z
N ARG A 1 0.40 16.20 -1.87
CA ARG A 1 0.36 17.50 -2.60
C ARG A 1 1.70 18.24 -2.69
N GLU A 2 2.72 17.93 -1.88
CA GLU A 2 3.98 18.71 -1.92
C GLU A 2 4.85 18.43 -3.15
N THR A 3 4.97 17.15 -3.53
CA THR A 3 5.82 16.72 -4.65
C THR A 3 5.03 16.30 -5.90
N HIS A 4 3.74 16.01 -5.72
CA HIS A 4 2.84 15.46 -6.75
C HIS A 4 2.22 16.58 -7.59
N GLY A 5 2.15 16.40 -8.90
CA GLY A 5 1.53 17.33 -9.84
C GLY A 5 0.01 17.15 -10.00
N ASP A 6 -0.50 15.94 -9.74
CA ASP A 6 -1.92 15.56 -9.85
C ASP A 6 -2.33 14.46 -8.85
N ASP A 7 -3.40 14.63 -8.08
CA ASP A 7 -3.81 13.65 -7.04
C ASP A 7 -4.58 12.42 -7.62
N ASN A 8 -4.80 12.33 -8.94
CA ASN A 8 -5.63 11.29 -9.59
C ASN A 8 -5.23 9.81 -9.38
N THR A 9 -4.07 9.52 -8.78
CA THR A 9 -3.64 8.14 -8.51
C THR A 9 -3.59 7.80 -7.02
N LEU A 10 -3.96 8.73 -6.13
CA LEU A 10 -3.82 8.55 -4.69
C LEU A 10 -4.53 7.29 -4.18
N ASP A 11 -5.72 7.01 -4.69
CA ASP A 11 -6.57 5.88 -4.29
C ASP A 11 -5.92 4.50 -4.54
N ILE A 12 -4.86 4.43 -5.35
CA ILE A 12 -4.14 3.18 -5.65
C ILE A 12 -2.69 3.19 -5.15
N LYS A 13 -2.25 4.22 -4.40
CA LYS A 13 -0.85 4.37 -3.96
C LYS A 13 -0.43 3.41 -2.85
N LEU A 14 -1.37 2.83 -2.12
CA LEU A 14 -1.11 1.81 -1.10
C LEU A 14 -1.93 0.55 -1.41
N HIS A 15 -1.25 -0.48 -1.91
CA HIS A 15 -1.81 -1.77 -2.26
C HIS A 15 -1.74 -2.72 -1.07
N ASP A 16 -2.83 -3.44 -0.84
CA ASP A 16 -2.90 -4.45 0.21
C ASP A 16 -2.33 -5.80 -0.26
N PHE A 17 -1.20 -6.20 0.34
CA PHE A 17 -0.52 -7.49 0.17
C PHE A 17 -0.70 -8.41 1.40
N GLY A 18 -1.63 -8.08 2.28
CA GLY A 18 -1.72 -8.62 3.64
C GLY A 18 -2.36 -9.98 3.78
N CYS A 19 -3.02 -10.51 2.74
CA CYS A 19 -3.78 -11.76 2.84
C CYS A 19 -3.01 -12.91 3.52
N ARG A 20 -1.73 -13.12 3.14
CA ARG A 20 -0.88 -14.19 3.70
C ARG A 20 -0.33 -13.89 5.09
N GLY A 21 -0.31 -12.61 5.48
CA GLY A 21 0.24 -12.14 6.76
C GLY A 21 -0.79 -12.08 7.88
N CYS A 22 -2.08 -12.26 7.56
CA CYS A 22 -3.15 -12.29 8.55
C CYS A 22 -3.20 -13.63 9.30
N THR A 23 -3.70 -13.59 10.53
CA THR A 23 -3.90 -14.77 11.40
C THR A 23 -5.02 -15.72 10.95
N SER A 24 -5.95 -15.27 10.11
CA SER A 24 -7.02 -16.09 9.54
C SER A 24 -7.59 -15.49 8.26
N ALA A 25 -8.33 -16.29 7.48
CA ALA A 25 -9.05 -15.81 6.31
C ALA A 25 -10.14 -14.77 6.66
N GLU A 26 -10.78 -14.91 7.82
CA GLU A 26 -11.74 -13.93 8.32
C GLU A 26 -11.05 -12.61 8.67
N SER A 27 -9.90 -12.66 9.35
CA SER A 27 -9.09 -11.48 9.64
C SER A 27 -8.60 -10.79 8.35
N ALA A 28 -8.18 -11.56 7.34
CA ALA A 28 -7.84 -11.03 6.02
C ALA A 28 -9.03 -10.33 5.35
N ALA A 29 -10.22 -10.92 5.42
CA ALA A 29 -11.43 -10.33 4.86
C ALA A 29 -11.80 -9.01 5.55
N ILE A 30 -11.83 -8.98 6.88
CA ILE A 30 -12.19 -7.78 7.66
C ILE A 30 -11.14 -6.69 7.49
N GLY A 31 -9.86 -7.04 7.61
CA GLY A 31 -8.74 -6.11 7.49
C GLY A 31 -8.65 -5.50 6.09
N GLY A 32 -8.69 -6.33 5.04
CA GLY A 32 -8.68 -5.84 3.67
C GLY A 32 -9.93 -5.01 3.34
N ALA A 33 -11.09 -5.35 3.90
CA ALA A 33 -12.29 -4.53 3.74
C ALA A 33 -12.16 -3.15 4.39
N ALA A 34 -11.49 -3.06 5.55
CA ALA A 34 -11.18 -1.80 6.20
C ALA A 34 -10.19 -0.95 5.38
N HIS A 35 -9.18 -1.58 4.77
CA HIS A 35 -8.26 -0.91 3.83
C HIS A 35 -8.98 -0.29 2.63
N LEU A 36 -9.96 -1.03 2.07
CA LEU A 36 -10.74 -0.59 0.91
C LEU A 36 -11.71 0.58 1.18
N VAL A 37 -11.81 1.05 2.42
CA VAL A 37 -12.48 2.32 2.74
C VAL A 37 -11.66 3.51 2.24
N ASN A 38 -10.33 3.37 2.19
CA ASN A 38 -9.40 4.45 1.89
C ASN A 38 -8.71 4.32 0.53
N PHE A 39 -8.52 3.10 0.05
CA PHE A 39 -7.82 2.79 -1.20
C PHE A 39 -8.64 1.80 -2.04
N GLN A 40 -8.27 1.64 -3.31
CA GLN A 40 -8.97 0.80 -4.28
C GLN A 40 -8.10 -0.36 -4.80
N SER A 41 -6.96 -0.64 -4.18
CA SER A 41 -5.99 -1.62 -4.67
C SER A 41 -5.66 -2.70 -3.62
N THR A 42 -5.85 -3.98 -3.98
CA THR A 42 -5.72 -5.13 -3.06
C THR A 42 -5.49 -6.45 -3.80
N ASP A 43 -4.66 -7.33 -3.23
CA ASP A 43 -4.58 -8.76 -3.58
C ASP A 43 -5.32 -9.65 -2.56
N THR A 44 -5.91 -9.06 -1.52
CA THR A 44 -6.66 -9.76 -0.47
C THR A 44 -8.09 -10.02 -0.94
N MET A 45 -8.24 -10.98 -1.84
CA MET A 45 -9.54 -11.40 -2.41
C MET A 45 -10.67 -11.64 -1.39
N PRO A 46 -10.43 -12.20 -0.17
CA PRO A 46 -11.48 -12.34 0.84
C PRO A 46 -12.20 -11.02 1.20
N ALA A 47 -11.52 -9.88 1.12
CA ALA A 47 -12.11 -8.57 1.39
C ALA A 47 -13.23 -8.21 0.41
N LEU A 48 -13.04 -8.52 -0.88
CA LEU A 48 -14.03 -8.26 -1.93
C LEU A 48 -15.30 -9.08 -1.71
N LEU A 49 -15.16 -10.33 -1.25
CA LEU A 49 -16.29 -11.20 -0.92
C LEU A 49 -17.08 -10.68 0.29
N LEU A 50 -16.38 -10.20 1.31
CA LEU A 50 -17.00 -9.59 2.50
C LEU A 50 -17.79 -8.34 2.12
N LEU A 51 -17.16 -7.40 1.40
CA LEU A 51 -17.80 -6.14 1.00
C LEU A 51 -18.99 -6.38 0.06
N ARG A 52 -18.91 -7.36 -0.84
CA ARG A 52 -20.06 -7.75 -1.67
C ARG A 52 -21.21 -8.29 -0.83
N ARG A 53 -20.92 -9.15 0.14
CA ARG A 53 -21.94 -9.84 0.96
C ARG A 53 -22.60 -8.91 1.97
N TYR A 54 -21.82 -8.10 2.68
CA TYR A 54 -22.30 -7.34 3.84
C TYR A 54 -22.49 -5.84 3.56
N TYR A 55 -21.82 -5.29 2.54
CA TYR A 55 -21.90 -3.87 2.18
C TYR A 55 -22.46 -3.64 0.77
N HIS A 56 -22.83 -4.71 0.05
CA HIS A 56 -23.40 -4.66 -1.31
C HIS A 56 -22.53 -3.93 -2.36
N SER A 57 -21.22 -3.85 -2.13
CA SER A 57 -20.29 -3.31 -3.14
C SER A 57 -20.04 -4.37 -4.22
N SER A 58 -20.38 -4.05 -5.48
CA SER A 58 -20.20 -4.98 -6.60
C SER A 58 -18.73 -5.30 -6.86
N MET A 59 -17.88 -4.26 -6.83
CA MET A 59 -16.42 -4.35 -6.94
C MET A 59 -15.78 -3.19 -6.15
N ALA A 60 -15.17 -3.52 -5.01
CA ALA A 60 -14.59 -2.52 -4.11
C ALA A 60 -13.09 -2.26 -4.34
N GLY A 61 -12.39 -3.14 -5.06
CA GLY A 61 -10.96 -3.02 -5.27
C GLY A 61 -10.48 -3.80 -6.48
N TYR A 62 -9.27 -3.46 -6.92
CA TYR A 62 -8.66 -3.90 -8.16
C TYR A 62 -7.22 -4.35 -7.93
N SER A 63 -6.69 -5.10 -8.89
CA SER A 63 -5.28 -5.46 -8.95
C SER A 63 -4.80 -5.51 -10.41
N ILE A 64 -3.51 -5.75 -10.60
CA ILE A 64 -2.84 -5.85 -11.89
C ILE A 64 -2.08 -7.18 -11.97
N PRO A 65 -1.79 -7.67 -13.19
CA PRO A 65 -0.87 -8.79 -13.34
C PRO A 65 0.50 -8.47 -12.72
N ALA A 66 0.93 -9.31 -11.79
CA ALA A 66 2.19 -9.17 -11.09
C ALA A 66 2.92 -10.52 -11.03
N THR A 67 4.24 -10.48 -11.13
CA THR A 67 5.08 -11.65 -10.88
C THR A 67 5.37 -11.80 -9.39
N GLU A 68 5.64 -13.04 -8.99
CA GLU A 68 6.30 -13.38 -7.73
C GLU A 68 7.60 -14.14 -8.01
N HIS A 69 8.45 -14.31 -7.01
CA HIS A 69 9.77 -14.93 -7.20
C HIS A 69 9.68 -16.32 -7.84
N SER A 70 8.65 -17.12 -7.56
CA SER A 70 8.49 -18.44 -8.18
C SER A 70 8.39 -18.36 -9.71
N THR A 71 7.63 -17.38 -10.22
CA THR A 71 7.43 -17.19 -11.67
C THR A 71 8.67 -16.71 -12.41
N ILE A 72 9.61 -16.08 -11.70
CA ILE A 72 10.92 -15.66 -12.24
C ILE A 72 11.93 -16.79 -12.09
N THR A 73 12.11 -17.30 -10.88
CA THR A 73 13.13 -18.30 -10.55
C THR A 73 12.90 -19.67 -11.17
N ALA A 74 11.67 -20.01 -11.57
CA ALA A 74 11.37 -21.23 -12.34
C ALA A 74 12.10 -21.31 -13.69
N TRP A 75 12.57 -20.18 -14.24
CA TRP A 75 13.38 -20.12 -15.46
C TRP A 75 14.87 -20.36 -15.19
N GLY A 76 15.27 -20.51 -13.93
CA GLY A 76 16.67 -20.55 -13.51
C GLY A 76 17.31 -19.16 -13.53
N ARG A 77 18.55 -19.07 -13.01
CA ARG A 77 19.27 -17.78 -12.95
C ARG A 77 19.60 -17.23 -14.33
N ASP A 78 20.08 -18.10 -15.22
CA ASP A 78 20.42 -17.73 -16.59
C ASP A 78 19.19 -17.41 -17.45
N GLY A 79 17.99 -17.74 -16.95
CA GLY A 79 16.69 -17.50 -17.60
C GLY A 79 15.94 -16.25 -17.14
N GLU A 80 16.52 -15.42 -16.26
CA GLU A 80 15.83 -14.26 -15.67
C GLU A 80 15.35 -13.25 -16.73
N LEU A 81 16.19 -12.98 -17.73
CA LEU A 81 15.84 -12.10 -18.87
C LEU A 81 14.62 -12.63 -19.63
N GLN A 82 14.58 -13.94 -19.88
CA GLN A 82 13.50 -14.61 -20.61
C GLN A 82 12.22 -14.63 -19.79
N ALA A 83 12.29 -14.74 -18.46
CA ALA A 83 11.14 -14.63 -17.57
C ALA A 83 10.50 -13.23 -17.67
N TYR A 84 11.31 -12.17 -17.64
CA TYR A 84 10.85 -10.78 -17.79
C TYR A 84 10.23 -10.51 -19.17
N SER A 85 10.88 -10.94 -20.26
CA SER A 85 10.31 -10.83 -21.61
C SER A 85 9.01 -11.64 -21.73
N ASN A 86 8.95 -12.83 -21.13
CA ASN A 86 7.72 -13.63 -21.11
C ASN A 86 6.56 -12.87 -20.43
N MET A 87 6.78 -12.20 -19.29
CA MET A 87 5.74 -11.40 -18.64
C MET A 87 5.18 -10.32 -19.57
N MET A 88 6.05 -9.59 -20.26
CA MET A 88 5.61 -8.56 -21.23
C MET A 88 4.84 -9.16 -22.42
N ARG A 89 5.20 -10.35 -22.87
CA ARG A 89 4.49 -11.06 -23.96
C ARG A 89 3.13 -11.61 -23.54
N GLN A 90 3.00 -12.14 -22.32
CA GLN A 90 1.73 -12.68 -21.81
C GLN A 90 0.71 -11.56 -21.53
N PHE A 91 1.19 -10.38 -21.15
CA PHE A 91 0.37 -9.21 -20.86
C PHE A 91 0.80 -8.03 -21.74
N PRO A 92 0.49 -8.05 -23.05
CA PRO A 92 1.03 -7.07 -24.02
C PRO A 92 0.63 -5.63 -23.71
N ASP A 93 -0.54 -5.44 -23.09
CA ASP A 93 -1.14 -4.14 -22.78
C ASP A 93 -1.31 -3.94 -21.27
N GLY A 94 -1.68 -2.73 -20.86
CA GLY A 94 -1.99 -2.38 -19.47
C GLY A 94 -0.77 -2.30 -18.56
N VAL A 95 -1.01 -2.36 -17.25
CA VAL A 95 0.02 -2.23 -16.21
C VAL A 95 0.46 -3.62 -15.77
N ILE A 96 1.77 -3.84 -15.66
CA ILE A 96 2.35 -5.06 -15.09
C ILE A 96 3.34 -4.71 -13.98
N ALA A 97 3.43 -5.54 -12.95
CA ALA A 97 4.46 -5.44 -11.92
C ALA A 97 5.44 -6.63 -11.97
N CYS A 98 6.74 -6.33 -12.05
CA CYS A 98 7.80 -7.33 -12.14
C CYS A 98 8.69 -7.29 -10.89
N VAL A 99 8.63 -8.34 -10.06
CA VAL A 99 9.61 -8.52 -9.00
C VAL A 99 10.99 -8.70 -9.64
N SER A 100 11.91 -7.81 -9.30
CA SER A 100 13.16 -7.63 -10.05
C SER A 100 14.41 -7.86 -9.21
N ASP A 101 14.26 -8.48 -8.04
CA ASP A 101 15.35 -8.71 -7.08
C ASP A 101 15.59 -10.19 -6.76
N SER A 102 15.13 -11.10 -7.64
CA SER A 102 15.33 -12.55 -7.48
C SER A 102 16.80 -12.91 -7.28
N TYR A 103 17.71 -12.17 -7.94
CA TYR A 103 19.16 -12.33 -7.75
C TYR A 103 19.88 -11.01 -7.50
N ASN A 104 19.61 -9.98 -8.29
CA ASN A 104 20.26 -8.67 -8.17
C ASN A 104 19.40 -7.57 -8.80
N ILE A 105 18.81 -6.72 -7.95
CA ILE A 105 17.95 -5.61 -8.37
C ILE A 105 18.70 -4.55 -9.20
N TRP A 106 19.97 -4.29 -8.89
CA TRP A 106 20.76 -3.29 -9.60
C TRP A 106 21.04 -3.73 -11.04
N GLU A 107 21.48 -4.98 -11.20
CA GLU A 107 21.73 -5.58 -12.51
C GLU A 107 20.45 -5.77 -13.32
N SER A 108 19.35 -6.14 -12.67
CA SER A 108 18.04 -6.22 -13.31
C SER A 108 17.62 -4.87 -13.89
N ILE A 109 17.83 -3.77 -13.17
CA ILE A 109 17.50 -2.43 -13.68
C ILE A 109 18.48 -2.00 -14.77
N GLU A 110 19.79 -2.03 -14.52
CA GLU A 110 20.78 -1.45 -15.43
C GLU A 110 20.98 -2.27 -16.71
N LYS A 111 21.06 -3.60 -16.58
CA LYS A 111 21.38 -4.48 -17.70
C LYS A 111 20.14 -5.09 -18.32
N LEU A 112 19.24 -5.67 -17.52
CA LEU A 112 18.10 -6.40 -18.09
C LEU A 112 17.04 -5.42 -18.60
N TRP A 113 16.42 -4.63 -17.72
CA TRP A 113 15.41 -3.64 -18.12
C TRP A 113 16.03 -2.49 -18.94
N GLY A 114 17.13 -1.93 -18.47
CA GLY A 114 17.74 -0.71 -19.00
C GLY A 114 18.56 -0.89 -20.27
N LYS A 115 18.83 -2.13 -20.70
CA LYS A 115 19.60 -2.41 -21.91
C LYS A 115 18.97 -3.53 -22.75
N GLU A 116 18.97 -4.77 -22.27
CA GLU A 116 18.56 -5.93 -23.08
C GLU A 116 17.05 -5.89 -23.43
N LEU A 117 16.19 -5.44 -22.51
CA LEU A 117 14.74 -5.33 -22.69
C LEU A 117 14.26 -3.89 -22.95
N LYS A 118 15.18 -2.94 -23.11
CA LYS A 118 14.82 -1.51 -23.20
C LYS A 118 13.84 -1.23 -24.33
N ASP A 119 14.08 -1.83 -25.49
CA ASP A 119 13.21 -1.66 -26.66
C ASP A 119 11.81 -2.27 -26.44
N GLU A 120 11.71 -3.40 -25.74
CA GLU A 120 10.43 -4.00 -25.36
C GLU A 120 9.65 -3.10 -24.38
N VAL A 121 10.32 -2.51 -23.39
CA VAL A 121 9.71 -1.54 -22.45
C VAL A 121 9.24 -0.29 -23.18
N LEU A 122 10.03 0.25 -24.12
CA LEU A 122 9.64 1.39 -24.94
C LEU A 122 8.47 1.07 -25.86
N ALA A 123 8.46 -0.12 -26.48
CA ALA A 123 7.36 -0.58 -27.31
C ALA A 123 6.06 -0.72 -26.51
N ARG A 124 6.13 -1.31 -25.31
CA ARG A 124 5.00 -1.36 -24.36
C ARG A 124 4.46 0.04 -24.07
N GLY A 125 5.34 1.00 -23.80
CA GLY A 125 4.95 2.37 -23.51
C GLY A 125 4.23 3.06 -24.67
N LYS A 126 4.62 2.80 -25.92
CA LYS A 126 3.93 3.32 -27.11
C LYS A 126 2.49 2.82 -27.23
N ASN A 127 2.20 1.63 -26.69
CA ASN A 127 0.86 1.04 -26.66
C ASN A 127 0.06 1.43 -25.40
N GLY A 128 0.56 2.37 -24.60
CA GLY A 128 -0.09 2.82 -23.36
C GLY A 128 0.10 1.87 -22.17
N GLY A 129 0.95 0.85 -22.30
CA GLY A 129 1.30 -0.03 -21.19
C GLY A 129 2.30 0.58 -20.22
N VAL A 130 2.31 0.08 -18.99
CA VAL A 130 3.22 0.52 -17.93
C VAL A 130 3.94 -0.68 -17.34
N LEU A 131 5.27 -0.58 -17.21
CA LEU A 131 6.07 -1.49 -16.40
C LEU A 131 6.26 -0.89 -15.01
N VAL A 132 5.96 -1.69 -13.99
CA VAL A 132 6.26 -1.37 -12.59
C VAL A 132 7.38 -2.30 -12.12
N VAL A 133 8.58 -1.75 -11.92
CA VAL A 133 9.71 -2.50 -11.37
C VAL A 133 9.48 -2.64 -9.86
N ARG A 134 9.66 -3.86 -9.30
CA ARG A 134 9.43 -4.13 -7.89
C ARG A 134 10.67 -4.70 -7.20
N PRO A 135 11.43 -3.91 -6.43
CA PRO A 135 12.29 -4.44 -5.36
C PRO A 135 11.46 -5.05 -4.23
N ASP A 136 12.01 -6.08 -3.58
CA ASP A 136 11.34 -6.83 -2.50
C ASP A 136 12.31 -7.24 -1.37
N SER A 137 13.45 -6.54 -1.26
CA SER A 137 14.47 -6.77 -0.23
C SER A 137 15.35 -5.54 0.00
N GLY A 138 15.99 -5.50 1.17
CA GLY A 138 16.92 -4.43 1.59
C GLY A 138 16.24 -3.30 2.37
N ASP A 139 17.00 -2.25 2.72
CA ASP A 139 16.45 -1.10 3.45
C ASP A 139 15.55 -0.25 2.52
N PRO A 140 14.23 -0.12 2.78
CA PRO A 140 13.30 0.43 1.80
C PRO A 140 13.62 1.87 1.34
N PRO A 141 13.93 2.85 2.21
CA PRO A 141 14.29 4.20 1.75
C PRO A 141 15.53 4.21 0.86
N THR A 142 16.56 3.45 1.22
CA THR A 142 17.81 3.34 0.45
C THR A 142 17.58 2.67 -0.91
N VAL A 143 16.89 1.53 -0.90
CA VAL A 143 16.64 0.72 -2.11
C VAL A 143 15.76 1.47 -3.09
N VAL A 144 14.68 2.10 -2.63
CA VAL A 144 13.78 2.88 -3.47
C VAL A 144 14.52 4.02 -4.16
N LEU A 145 15.30 4.81 -3.42
CA LEU A 145 16.08 5.90 -3.99
C LEU A 145 17.06 5.37 -5.05
N LYS A 146 17.80 4.31 -4.72
CA LYS A 146 18.79 3.74 -5.64
C LYS A 146 18.15 3.21 -6.92
N CYS A 147 17.01 2.52 -6.82
CA CYS A 147 16.27 2.06 -7.99
C CYS A 147 15.87 3.22 -8.90
N LEU A 148 15.37 4.33 -8.34
CA LEU A 148 14.98 5.50 -9.12
C LEU A 148 16.18 6.13 -9.86
N GLU A 149 17.34 6.24 -9.22
CA GLU A 149 18.57 6.74 -9.86
C GLU A 149 19.05 5.86 -11.02
N LEU A 150 18.95 4.54 -10.87
CA LEU A 150 19.30 3.59 -11.92
C LEU A 150 18.31 3.62 -13.10
N LEU A 151 17.02 3.77 -12.79
CA LEU A 151 15.98 3.95 -13.79
C LEU A 151 16.14 5.29 -14.53
N GLU A 152 16.49 6.36 -13.84
CA GLU A 152 16.86 7.65 -14.45
C GLU A 152 18.03 7.49 -15.41
N SER A 153 19.09 6.80 -14.98
CA SER A 153 20.28 6.56 -15.82
C SER A 153 19.95 5.74 -17.07
N SER A 154 18.98 4.83 -16.98
CA SER A 154 18.60 3.92 -18.06
C SER A 154 17.56 4.49 -19.02
N PHE A 155 16.56 5.22 -18.51
CA PHE A 155 15.37 5.66 -19.26
C PHE A 155 15.20 7.19 -19.32
N GLY A 156 15.99 7.94 -18.55
CA GLY A 156 15.83 9.38 -18.40
C GLY A 156 14.66 9.75 -17.50
N THR A 157 14.47 11.06 -17.31
CA THR A 157 13.38 11.65 -16.51
C THR A 157 12.94 12.98 -17.11
N THR A 158 11.73 13.41 -16.76
CA THR A 158 11.28 14.80 -16.88
C THR A 158 11.08 15.41 -15.49
N SER A 159 10.66 16.68 -15.41
CA SER A 159 10.24 17.32 -14.17
C SER A 159 8.75 17.67 -14.23
N ASN A 160 8.02 17.45 -13.15
CA ASN A 160 6.63 17.92 -13.05
C ASN A 160 6.56 19.43 -12.75
N ASN A 161 5.34 19.97 -12.69
CA ASN A 161 5.08 21.39 -12.39
C ASN A 161 5.50 21.85 -10.97
N LYS A 162 5.95 20.92 -10.10
CA LYS A 162 6.51 21.21 -8.77
C LYS A 162 8.05 21.17 -8.76
N GLY A 163 8.69 20.88 -9.89
CA GLY A 163 10.15 20.77 -10.00
C GLY A 163 10.71 19.46 -9.44
N TYR A 164 9.90 18.40 -9.36
CA TYR A 164 10.34 17.06 -8.96
C TYR A 164 10.48 16.14 -10.17
N LYS A 165 11.49 15.29 -10.14
CA LYS A 165 11.80 14.29 -11.16
C LYS A 165 10.66 13.29 -11.33
N MET A 166 10.38 12.97 -12.58
CA MET A 166 9.35 12.05 -13.05
C MET A 166 9.97 11.05 -14.02
N LEU A 167 9.79 9.76 -13.74
CA LEU A 167 10.05 8.71 -14.70
C LEU A 167 9.09 8.85 -15.90
N PRO A 168 9.50 8.36 -17.09
CA PRO A 168 8.61 8.29 -18.24
C PRO A 168 7.28 7.61 -17.89
N PRO A 169 6.15 8.00 -18.49
CA PRO A 169 4.81 7.56 -18.06
C PRO A 169 4.60 6.04 -18.13
N TYR A 170 5.38 5.34 -18.94
CA TYR A 170 5.36 3.88 -19.10
C TYR A 170 6.20 3.11 -18.07
N LEU A 171 6.83 3.80 -17.10
CA LEU A 171 7.74 3.17 -16.14
C LEU A 171 7.51 3.72 -14.73
N ARG A 172 7.29 2.82 -13.76
CA ARG A 172 7.10 3.15 -12.35
C ARG A 172 7.85 2.16 -11.46
N LEU A 173 7.92 2.47 -10.17
CA LEU A 173 8.50 1.61 -9.14
C LEU A 173 7.44 1.22 -8.12
N MET A 174 7.51 0.01 -7.58
CA MET A 174 6.71 -0.41 -6.44
C MET A 174 7.58 -1.02 -5.35
N GLN A 175 7.48 -0.52 -4.13
CA GLN A 175 8.12 -1.13 -2.96
C GLN A 175 7.08 -1.95 -2.19
N GLY A 176 7.24 -3.27 -2.16
CA GLY A 176 6.35 -4.19 -1.43
C GLY A 176 6.92 -4.67 -0.08
N ASP A 177 8.24 -4.64 0.07
CA ASP A 177 8.91 -5.10 1.28
C ASP A 177 9.06 -4.00 2.33
N GLY A 178 8.91 -4.35 3.61
CA GLY A 178 9.17 -3.46 4.74
C GLY A 178 8.24 -2.23 4.86
N ILE A 179 7.10 -2.18 4.17
CA ILE A 179 6.20 -1.02 4.21
C ILE A 179 5.29 -1.05 5.44
N SER A 180 5.35 0.02 6.25
CA SER A 180 4.54 0.32 7.43
C SER A 180 4.24 1.82 7.47
N TYR A 181 3.38 2.26 8.40
CA TYR A 181 3.12 3.69 8.61
C TYR A 181 4.40 4.52 8.84
N ARG A 182 5.40 3.95 9.53
CA ARG A 182 6.66 4.64 9.82
C ARG A 182 7.59 4.64 8.61
N THR A 183 7.81 3.49 7.98
CA THR A 183 8.75 3.38 6.85
C THR A 183 8.24 4.10 5.61
N LEU A 184 6.92 4.16 5.39
CA LEU A 184 6.31 4.98 4.33
C LEU A 184 6.74 6.44 4.44
N ARG A 185 6.70 7.01 5.65
CA ARG A 185 7.15 8.39 5.90
C ARG A 185 8.63 8.56 5.57
N SER A 186 9.48 7.64 6.05
CA SER A 186 10.92 7.69 5.77
C SER A 186 11.22 7.63 4.28
N ILE A 187 10.53 6.79 3.50
CA ILE A 187 10.71 6.73 2.04
C ILE A 187 10.30 8.06 1.41
N LEU A 188 9.11 8.58 1.74
CA LEU A 188 8.61 9.84 1.16
C LEU A 188 9.52 11.04 1.48
N ASP A 189 10.08 11.09 2.69
CA ASP A 189 11.04 12.14 3.10
C ASP A 189 12.34 12.06 2.28
N VAL A 190 12.85 10.84 2.05
CA VAL A 190 14.03 10.62 1.19
C VAL A 190 13.75 11.02 -0.25
N LEU A 191 12.60 10.64 -0.81
CA LEU A 191 12.20 11.04 -2.17
C LEU A 191 12.13 12.56 -2.30
N LYS A 192 11.43 13.21 -1.37
CA LYS A 192 11.28 14.66 -1.35
C LYS A 192 12.64 15.36 -1.27
N SER A 193 13.52 14.91 -0.38
CA SER A 193 14.85 15.51 -0.19
C SER A 193 15.74 15.38 -1.43
N ASN A 194 15.56 14.31 -2.22
CA ASN A 194 16.31 14.05 -3.45
C ASN A 194 15.57 14.49 -4.73
N LYS A 195 14.55 15.35 -4.60
CA LYS A 195 13.76 15.89 -5.72
C LYS A 195 13.05 14.83 -6.56
N TRP A 196 12.73 13.68 -5.99
CA TRP A 196 11.88 12.67 -6.62
C TRP A 196 10.41 12.89 -6.29
N SER A 197 9.55 12.82 -7.31
CA SER A 197 8.12 12.89 -7.07
C SER A 197 7.60 11.56 -6.52
N ALA A 198 6.72 11.63 -5.51
CA ALA A 198 6.00 10.48 -4.98
C ALA A 198 5.13 9.75 -6.04
N GLU A 199 4.80 10.37 -7.19
CA GLU A 199 4.01 9.70 -8.24
C GLU A 199 4.77 8.54 -8.88
N ASN A 200 6.10 8.54 -8.80
CA ASN A 200 6.93 7.47 -9.36
C ASN A 200 6.76 6.14 -8.63
N VAL A 201 6.34 6.19 -7.36
CA VAL A 201 6.38 5.04 -6.45
C VAL A 201 4.97 4.64 -6.02
N PHE A 202 4.71 3.34 -6.05
CA PHE A 202 3.57 2.70 -5.41
C PHE A 202 4.08 1.87 -4.22
N PHE A 203 3.23 1.64 -3.23
CA PHE A 203 3.59 0.89 -2.04
C PHE A 203 2.69 -0.32 -1.90
N GLY A 204 3.27 -1.47 -1.60
CA GLY A 204 2.55 -2.66 -1.15
C GLY A 204 2.81 -2.88 0.33
N SER A 205 1.77 -3.10 1.14
CA SER A 205 1.95 -3.42 2.55
C SER A 205 1.16 -4.65 2.94
N GLY A 206 1.84 -5.57 3.63
CA GLY A 206 1.26 -6.83 4.07
C GLY A 206 0.97 -6.85 5.57
N GLY A 207 1.81 -7.55 6.33
CA GLY A 207 1.63 -7.74 7.76
C GLY A 207 1.55 -6.43 8.57
N ALA A 208 2.30 -5.40 8.18
CA ALA A 208 2.21 -4.11 8.88
C ALA A 208 0.86 -3.41 8.69
N LEU A 209 0.20 -3.61 7.54
CA LEU A 209 -1.10 -3.04 7.23
C LEU A 209 -2.21 -3.78 7.99
N LEU A 210 -2.21 -5.11 7.95
CA LEU A 210 -3.36 -5.91 8.42
C LEU A 210 -3.15 -6.65 9.74
N GLN A 211 -1.91 -6.78 10.24
CA GLN A 211 -1.60 -7.65 11.38
C GLN A 211 -0.80 -6.97 12.51
N GLN A 212 -0.02 -5.92 12.24
CA GLN A 212 0.72 -5.15 13.26
C GLN A 212 -0.14 -4.04 13.89
N VAL A 213 -1.38 -4.36 14.19
CA VAL A 213 -2.31 -3.52 14.95
C VAL A 213 -2.97 -4.36 16.03
N ASP A 214 -3.31 -3.74 17.15
CA ASP A 214 -4.04 -4.37 18.24
C ASP A 214 -5.17 -3.46 18.76
N ARG A 215 -5.95 -4.00 19.69
CA ARG A 215 -7.06 -3.28 20.33
C ARG A 215 -6.61 -1.98 21.01
N ASP A 216 -5.40 -1.97 21.56
CA ASP A 216 -4.85 -0.84 22.32
C ASP A 216 -4.33 0.29 21.44
N THR A 217 -4.01 0.00 20.17
CA THR A 217 -3.57 0.97 19.16
C THR A 217 -4.50 2.19 19.08
N GLN A 218 -5.82 1.98 19.15
CA GLN A 218 -6.83 3.05 19.23
C GLN A 218 -7.61 3.04 20.57
N LYS A 219 -7.13 2.28 21.56
CA LYS A 219 -7.76 2.11 22.88
C LYS A 219 -9.24 1.68 22.79
N CYS A 220 -9.60 0.86 21.81
CA CYS A 220 -10.98 0.37 21.61
C CYS A 220 -11.46 -0.37 22.86
N ALA A 221 -12.54 0.09 23.49
CA ALA A 221 -12.99 -0.44 24.76
C ALA A 221 -14.52 -0.43 24.88
N TYR A 222 -15.06 -1.48 25.52
CA TYR A 222 -16.46 -1.56 25.91
C TYR A 222 -16.59 -1.44 27.44
N LYS A 223 -17.51 -0.58 27.92
CA LYS A 223 -17.73 -0.31 29.35
C LYS A 223 -19.22 -0.04 29.61
N CYS A 224 -19.74 -0.58 30.71
CA CYS A 224 -21.06 -0.21 31.23
C CYS A 224 -20.99 1.22 31.77
N SER A 225 -21.95 2.07 31.39
CA SER A 225 -22.05 3.46 31.85
C SER A 225 -23.29 3.71 32.73
N SER A 226 -24.31 2.87 32.67
CA SER A 226 -25.57 3.02 33.42
C SER A 226 -26.24 1.67 33.70
N VAL A 227 -26.91 1.55 34.84
CA VAL A 227 -27.74 0.39 35.23
C VAL A 227 -29.02 0.86 35.91
N THR A 228 -30.10 0.08 35.80
CA THR A 228 -31.33 0.28 36.58
C THR A 228 -31.44 -0.80 37.65
N VAL A 229 -31.55 -0.39 38.92
CA VAL A 229 -31.68 -1.31 40.06
C VAL A 229 -32.91 -0.90 40.85
N ASN A 230 -33.88 -1.80 41.01
CA ASN A 230 -35.15 -1.54 41.69
C ASN A 230 -35.93 -0.32 41.13
N GLY A 231 -35.85 -0.10 39.81
CA GLY A 231 -36.49 1.04 39.15
C GLY A 231 -35.70 2.35 39.18
N GLU A 232 -34.54 2.40 39.85
CA GLU A 232 -33.69 3.58 39.91
C GLU A 232 -32.50 3.47 38.95
N GLU A 233 -32.31 4.47 38.09
CA GLU A 233 -31.10 4.58 37.26
C GLU A 233 -29.88 4.99 38.10
N ARG A 234 -28.73 4.38 37.81
CA ARG A 234 -27.45 4.63 38.48
C ARG A 234 -26.34 4.73 37.45
N ASP A 235 -25.51 5.74 37.60
CA ASP A 235 -24.28 5.87 36.84
C ASP A 235 -23.28 4.80 37.28
N VAL A 236 -22.68 4.12 36.30
CA VAL A 236 -21.62 3.13 36.52
C VAL A 236 -20.39 3.59 35.78
N TYR A 237 -19.25 3.59 36.46
CA TYR A 237 -17.98 3.98 35.85
C TYR A 237 -16.80 3.42 36.63
N LYS A 238 -15.63 3.46 36.00
CA LYS A 238 -14.35 3.23 36.66
C LYS A 238 -13.49 4.48 36.56
N GLU A 239 -12.76 4.76 37.63
CA GLU A 239 -11.82 5.88 37.70
C GLU A 239 -10.59 5.45 38.50
N PRO A 240 -9.69 4.63 37.91
CA PRO A 240 -8.54 4.12 38.63
C PRO A 240 -7.57 5.24 39.00
N ILE A 241 -7.24 5.37 40.29
CA ILE A 241 -6.35 6.44 40.78
C ILE A 241 -4.94 6.38 40.18
N THR A 242 -4.49 5.19 39.76
CA THR A 242 -3.16 4.97 39.18
C THR A 242 -3.11 5.16 37.67
N ASP A 243 -4.24 5.38 36.99
CA ASP A 243 -4.32 5.48 35.53
C ASP A 243 -5.56 6.28 35.10
N ALA A 244 -5.41 7.61 35.10
CA ALA A 244 -6.47 8.54 34.69
C ALA A 244 -6.94 8.31 33.24
N GLY A 245 -6.09 7.73 32.38
CA GLY A 245 -6.44 7.40 31.00
C GLY A 245 -7.48 6.28 30.88
N LYS A 246 -7.77 5.55 31.97
CA LYS A 246 -8.80 4.51 32.04
C LYS A 246 -10.12 4.97 32.67
N ASN A 247 -10.31 6.28 32.87
CA ASN A 247 -11.59 6.83 33.29
C ASN A 247 -12.67 6.56 32.23
N SER A 248 -13.84 6.08 32.63
CA SER A 248 -14.96 5.81 31.72
C SER A 248 -16.09 6.82 31.87
N LYS A 249 -16.81 7.07 30.76
CA LYS A 249 -18.04 7.89 30.78
C LYS A 249 -19.12 7.27 31.67
N ARG A 250 -20.05 8.11 32.13
CA ARG A 250 -21.09 7.80 33.12
C ARG A 250 -22.46 8.10 32.53
N GLY A 251 -23.48 7.37 32.96
CA GLY A 251 -24.86 7.58 32.58
C GLY A 251 -25.22 7.12 31.17
N ARG A 252 -26.41 7.54 30.71
CA ARG A 252 -26.90 7.29 29.36
C ARG A 252 -26.26 8.29 28.40
N LEU A 253 -25.55 7.77 27.40
CA LEU A 253 -24.74 8.57 26.50
C LEU A 253 -25.48 8.90 25.20
N GLN A 254 -25.26 10.10 24.67
CA GLN A 254 -25.73 10.51 23.36
C GLN A 254 -24.63 11.25 22.59
N LEU A 255 -24.37 10.85 21.35
CA LEU A 255 -23.51 11.60 20.44
C LEU A 255 -24.34 12.69 19.73
N ARG A 256 -23.92 13.95 19.81
CA ARG A 256 -24.56 15.10 19.14
C ARG A 256 -23.55 15.90 18.33
N MET A 257 -24.00 16.51 17.24
CA MET A 257 -23.26 17.56 16.54
C MET A 257 -23.61 18.91 17.18
N ILE A 258 -22.62 19.62 17.70
CA ILE A 258 -22.78 20.95 18.32
C ILE A 258 -21.70 21.83 17.69
N ASP A 259 -22.10 22.94 17.06
CA ASP A 259 -21.20 23.89 16.40
C ASP A 259 -20.23 23.25 15.38
N GLY A 260 -20.65 22.17 14.72
CA GLY A 260 -19.84 21.44 13.73
C GLY A 260 -18.91 20.37 14.32
N GLU A 261 -18.93 20.17 15.63
CA GLU A 261 -18.14 19.14 16.32
C GLU A 261 -19.01 18.05 16.94
N TYR A 262 -18.57 16.79 16.82
CA TYR A 262 -19.20 15.66 17.49
C TYR A 262 -18.85 15.64 18.98
N THR A 263 -19.84 15.87 19.83
CA THR A 263 -19.72 15.86 21.29
C THR A 263 -20.55 14.72 21.87
N THR A 264 -19.96 13.94 22.79
CA THR A 264 -20.71 12.95 23.58
C THR A 264 -21.22 13.61 24.86
N LEU A 265 -22.54 13.69 24.99
CA LEU A 265 -23.26 14.09 26.20
C LEU A 265 -23.60 12.88 27.05
#